data_AF-A0A959EVV9-F1
#
_entry.id   AF-A0A959EVV9-F1
#
_cell.length_a   1.000
_cell.length_b   1.000
_cell.length_c   1.000
_cell.angle_alpha   90.00
_cell.angle_beta   90.00
_cell.angle_gamma   90.00
#
_symmetry.space_group_name_H-M   'P 1'
#
loop_
_entity.id
_entity.type
_entity.pdbx_description
1 polymer ?
#
loop_
_entity_poly.entity_id
_entity_poly.type
_entity_poly.pdbx_seq_one_letter_code
_entity_poly.pdbx_strand_id
1 'polypeptide(L)'
;MSPHPHFTVQPDSIEEAVALSRKIPELKDPYGADEYRRRLKSVPHLVLTARVEEGPVGFKVGYEREGVFYSWMGGVVPEWRRRGVAQLLARKQEEWAR
;
A
#
# COMPACT_ATOMS: atom_id res chain seq x y z
N MET A 1 29.93 4.03 3.54
CA MET A 1 28.71 3.19 3.50
C MET A 1 27.53 4.13 3.38
N SER A 2 26.93 4.26 2.20
CA SER A 2 25.73 5.10 2.07
C SER A 2 24.60 4.45 2.89
N PRO A 3 23.99 5.14 3.86
CA PRO A 3 22.90 4.57 4.62
C PRO A 3 21.78 4.23 3.64
N HIS A 4 21.54 2.94 3.44
CA HIS A 4 20.35 2.52 2.72
C HIS A 4 19.19 2.80 3.68
N PRO A 5 18.18 3.58 3.26
CA PRO A 5 17.06 3.88 4.12
C PRO A 5 16.40 2.57 4.58
N HIS A 6 16.20 2.44 5.89
CA HIS A 6 15.53 1.30 6.47
C HIS A 6 14.02 1.46 6.30
N PHE A 7 13.38 0.51 5.61
CA PHE A 7 11.94 0.50 5.40
C PHE A 7 11.26 -0.49 6.35
N THR A 8 10.18 -0.06 6.98
CA THR A 8 9.26 -0.96 7.72
C THR A 8 7.93 -1.07 6.99
N VAL A 9 7.32 -2.25 7.01
CA VAL A 9 5.99 -2.49 6.42
C VAL A 9 5.04 -2.95 7.53
N GLN A 10 3.87 -2.33 7.61
CA GLN A 10 2.86 -2.65 8.64
C GLN A 10 1.43 -2.48 8.12
N PRO A 11 0.44 -3.15 8.75
CA PRO A 11 -0.97 -2.85 8.55
C PRO A 11 -1.30 -1.40 8.88
N ASP A 12 -2.25 -0.82 8.14
CA ASP A 12 -2.60 0.59 8.27
C ASP A 12 -4.09 0.88 7.94
N SER A 13 -4.47 2.14 8.08
CA SER A 13 -5.80 2.67 7.79
C SER A 13 -6.03 2.94 6.30
N ILE A 14 -7.31 2.95 5.91
CA ILE A 14 -7.75 3.38 4.57
C ILE A 14 -7.35 4.84 4.33
N GLU A 15 -7.45 5.67 5.37
CA GLU A 15 -7.16 7.09 5.34
C GLU A 15 -5.70 7.36 4.95
N GLU A 16 -4.75 6.61 5.51
CA GLU A 16 -3.32 6.69 5.14
C GLU A 16 -3.08 6.24 3.70
N ALA A 17 -3.71 5.15 3.25
CA ALA A 17 -3.61 4.69 1.86
C ALA A 17 -4.13 5.75 0.87
N VAL A 18 -5.26 6.39 1.17
CA VAL A 18 -5.84 7.48 0.37
C VAL A 18 -4.95 8.72 0.40
N ALA A 19 -4.38 9.07 1.55
CA ALA A 19 -3.47 10.20 1.66
C ALA A 19 -2.21 9.98 0.81
N LEU A 20 -1.67 8.77 0.79
CA LEU A 20 -0.52 8.40 -0.04
C LEU A 20 -0.87 8.37 -1.52
N SER A 21 -2.02 7.83 -1.91
CA SER A 21 -2.42 7.79 -3.31
C SER A 21 -2.50 9.17 -3.94
N ARG A 22 -2.91 10.19 -3.18
CA ARG A 22 -2.95 11.60 -3.60
C ARG A 22 -1.57 12.22 -3.84
N LYS A 23 -0.50 11.64 -3.28
CA LYS A 23 0.89 12.09 -3.47
C LYS A 23 1.54 11.43 -4.71
N ILE A 24 0.82 10.58 -5.44
CA ILE A 24 1.35 9.83 -6.60
C ILE A 24 0.81 10.44 -7.89
N PRO A 25 1.64 11.13 -8.69
CA PRO A 25 1.18 11.85 -9.88
C PRO A 25 0.50 10.99 -10.96
N GLU A 26 0.85 9.71 -11.05
CA GLU A 26 0.30 8.75 -12.02
C GLU A 26 -1.12 8.31 -11.68
N LEU A 27 -1.52 8.42 -10.40
CA LEU A 27 -2.88 8.15 -9.95
C LEU A 27 -3.71 9.42 -10.09
N LYS A 28 -4.02 9.80 -11.34
CA LYS A 28 -4.89 10.94 -11.63
C LYS A 28 -6.27 10.69 -11.01
N ASP A 29 -6.71 11.62 -10.16
CA ASP A 29 -7.96 11.55 -9.39
C ASP A 29 -8.15 10.20 -8.66
N PRO A 30 -7.30 9.90 -7.66
CA PRO A 30 -7.34 8.61 -7.00
C PRO A 30 -8.60 8.48 -6.15
N TYR A 31 -9.10 7.25 -6.04
CA TYR A 31 -10.29 6.94 -5.25
C TYR A 31 -10.23 7.49 -3.82
N GLY A 32 -11.34 8.04 -3.36
CA GLY A 32 -11.54 8.42 -1.95
C GLY A 32 -11.84 7.20 -1.06
N ALA A 33 -11.86 7.44 0.25
CA ALA A 33 -12.04 6.39 1.26
C ALA A 33 -13.31 5.55 1.08
N ASP A 34 -14.39 6.12 0.52
CA ASP A 34 -15.65 5.41 0.31
C ASP A 34 -15.54 4.27 -0.71
N GLU A 35 -14.69 4.39 -1.73
CA GLU A 35 -14.39 3.29 -2.66
C GLU A 35 -13.71 2.13 -1.93
N TYR A 36 -12.68 2.46 -1.13
CA TYR A 36 -11.95 1.47 -0.34
C TYR A 36 -12.92 0.78 0.61
N ARG A 37 -13.71 1.53 1.39
CA ARG A 37 -14.71 0.96 2.30
C ARG A 37 -15.69 0.06 1.56
N ARG A 38 -16.16 0.44 0.38
CA ARG A 38 -17.07 -0.38 -0.43
C ARG A 38 -16.43 -1.70 -0.86
N ARG A 39 -15.19 -1.68 -1.34
CA ARG A 39 -14.48 -2.89 -1.81
C ARG A 39 -14.02 -3.79 -0.68
N LEU A 40 -13.61 -3.22 0.43
CA LEU A 40 -13.11 -3.95 1.60
C LEU A 40 -14.24 -4.41 2.54
N LYS A 41 -15.50 -3.99 2.27
CA LYS A 41 -16.66 -4.35 3.08
C LYS A 41 -16.86 -5.87 3.12
N SER A 42 -16.94 -6.40 4.33
CA SER A 42 -17.32 -7.80 4.61
C SER A 42 -16.47 -8.83 3.89
N VAL A 43 -15.20 -8.52 3.63
CA VAL A 43 -14.24 -9.45 3.03
C VAL A 43 -12.90 -9.41 3.75
N PRO A 44 -12.16 -10.51 3.76
CA PRO A 44 -10.76 -10.51 4.17
C PRO A 44 -9.97 -9.52 3.32
N HIS A 45 -9.17 -8.67 3.97
CA HIS A 45 -8.38 -7.66 3.28
C HIS A 45 -7.14 -7.26 4.05
N LEU A 46 -6.23 -6.61 3.34
CA LEU A 46 -4.99 -6.07 3.89
C LEU A 46 -4.70 -4.70 3.29
N VAL A 47 -4.61 -3.70 4.16
CA VAL A 47 -4.13 -2.35 3.85
C VAL A 47 -2.76 -2.21 4.50
N LEU A 48 -1.72 -1.96 3.71
CA LEU A 48 -0.34 -1.82 4.18
C LEU A 48 0.23 -0.45 3.83
N THR A 49 1.08 0.07 4.70
CA THR A 49 2.02 1.15 4.37
C THR A 49 3.46 0.70 4.56
N ALA A 50 4.33 1.23 3.71
CA ALA A 50 5.78 1.18 3.89
C ALA A 50 6.24 2.54 4.42
N ARG A 51 7.10 2.54 5.44
CA ARG A 51 7.49 3.73 6.19
C ARG A 51 9.00 3.86 6.35
N VAL A 52 9.42 5.10 6.48
CA VAL A 52 10.73 5.57 6.92
C VAL A 52 10.56 6.46 8.15
N GLU A 53 11.63 7.01 8.70
CA GLU A 53 11.57 7.87 9.89
C GLU A 53 10.65 9.08 9.70
N GLU A 54 10.64 9.66 8.49
CA GLU A 54 9.81 10.83 8.14
C GLU A 54 8.34 10.48 7.87
N GLY A 55 7.97 9.19 7.85
CA GLY A 55 6.60 8.73 7.70
C GLY A 55 6.36 7.76 6.54
N PRO A 56 5.11 7.58 6.10
CA PRO A 56 4.78 6.62 5.07
C PRO A 56 5.16 7.12 3.67
N VAL A 57 5.70 6.20 2.87
CA VAL A 57 6.29 6.48 1.55
C VAL A 57 5.70 5.60 0.44
N GLY A 58 4.93 4.58 0.81
CA GLY A 58 4.21 3.76 -0.14
C GLY A 58 3.11 2.98 0.55
N PHE A 59 2.18 2.48 -0.25
CA PHE A 59 1.04 1.71 0.25
C PHE A 59 0.70 0.58 -0.71
N LYS A 60 0.02 -0.45 -0.19
CA LYS A 60 -0.56 -1.53 -0.99
C LYS A 60 -1.80 -2.07 -0.29
N VAL A 61 -2.88 -2.19 -1.06
CA VAL A 61 -4.20 -2.62 -0.62
C VAL A 61 -4.63 -3.80 -1.47
N GLY A 62 -5.06 -4.86 -0.82
CA GLY A 62 -5.59 -6.06 -1.46
C GLY A 62 -6.69 -6.68 -0.62
N TYR A 63 -7.50 -7.50 -1.27
CA TYR A 63 -8.64 -8.15 -0.64
C TYR A 63 -8.94 -9.48 -1.31
N GLU A 64 -9.56 -10.38 -0.56
CA GLU A 64 -10.02 -11.65 -1.09
C GLU A 64 -11.38 -11.51 -1.77
N ARG A 65 -11.53 -12.18 -2.91
CA ARG A 65 -12.80 -12.46 -3.58
C ARG A 65 -12.75 -13.86 -4.15
N GLU A 66 -13.76 -14.67 -3.85
CA GLU A 66 -13.95 -16.00 -4.44
C GLU A 66 -12.71 -16.90 -4.26
N GLY A 67 -12.06 -16.83 -3.09
CA GLY A 67 -10.85 -17.59 -2.77
C GLY A 67 -9.57 -17.10 -3.44
N VAL A 68 -9.61 -15.97 -4.16
CA VAL A 68 -8.44 -15.33 -4.80
C VAL A 68 -8.13 -14.00 -4.14
N PHE A 69 -6.88 -13.79 -3.76
CA PHE A 69 -6.42 -12.50 -3.25
C PHE A 69 -6.08 -11.53 -4.39
N TYR A 70 -6.87 -10.47 -4.50
CA TYR A 70 -6.69 -9.40 -5.48
C TYR A 70 -5.83 -8.27 -4.90
N SER A 71 -4.61 -8.10 -5.42
CA SER A 71 -3.80 -6.89 -5.19
C SER A 71 -4.38 -5.73 -6.01
N TRP A 72 -5.14 -4.84 -5.38
CA TRP A 72 -5.95 -3.83 -6.06
C TRP A 72 -5.23 -2.49 -6.25
N MET A 73 -4.91 -1.79 -5.15
CA MET A 73 -4.38 -0.43 -5.21
C MET A 73 -3.04 -0.37 -4.51
N GLY A 74 -2.13 0.45 -5.03
CA GLY A 74 -0.86 0.67 -4.37
C GLY A 74 0.03 1.60 -5.17
N GLY A 75 1.10 2.03 -4.52
CA GLY A 75 2.09 2.88 -5.16
C GLY A 75 3.10 3.40 -4.16
N VAL A 76 4.14 4.04 -4.71
CA VAL A 76 5.25 4.63 -3.95
C VAL A 76 5.39 6.08 -4.41
N VAL A 77 5.50 6.99 -3.44
CA VAL A 77 5.69 8.41 -3.73
C VAL A 77 7.01 8.61 -4.52
N PRO A 78 7.08 9.57 -5.45
CA PRO A 78 8.18 9.69 -6.41
C PRO A 78 9.60 9.59 -5.82
N GLU A 79 9.82 10.23 -4.69
CA GLU A 79 11.11 10.40 -4.01
C GLU A 79 11.71 9.05 -3.54
N TRP A 80 10.84 8.07 -3.27
CA TRP A 80 11.18 6.78 -2.67
C TRP A 80 11.15 5.60 -3.66
N ARG A 81 10.98 5.88 -4.96
CA ARG A 81 10.96 4.86 -6.02
C ARG A 81 12.35 4.27 -6.29
N ARG A 82 12.37 3.07 -6.89
CA ARG A 82 13.59 2.30 -7.22
C ARG A 82 14.47 1.97 -6.01
N ARG A 83 13.88 1.91 -4.81
CA ARG A 83 14.54 1.55 -3.55
C ARG A 83 13.99 0.25 -2.91
N GLY A 84 13.22 -0.54 -3.66
CA GLY A 84 12.65 -1.81 -3.17
C GLY A 84 11.32 -1.70 -2.39
N VAL A 85 10.81 -0.49 -2.13
CA VAL A 85 9.56 -0.26 -1.36
C VAL A 85 8.37 -1.06 -1.90
N ALA A 86 8.14 -1.03 -3.21
CA ALA A 86 7.03 -1.77 -3.83
C ALA A 86 7.19 -3.30 -3.70
N GLN A 87 8.42 -3.81 -3.75
CA GLN A 87 8.71 -5.24 -3.58
C GLN A 87 8.47 -5.69 -2.14
N LEU A 88 8.87 -4.87 -1.15
CA LEU A 88 8.60 -5.15 0.26
C LEU A 88 7.10 -5.22 0.55
N LEU A 89 6.33 -4.27 0.00
CA LEU A 89 4.87 -4.27 0.11
C LEU A 89 4.22 -5.50 -0.56
N ALA A 90 4.69 -5.87 -1.75
CA ALA A 90 4.17 -7.04 -2.48
C ALA A 90 4.44 -8.34 -1.73
N ARG A 91 5.68 -8.55 -1.27
CA ARG A 91 6.05 -9.71 -0.47
C ARG A 91 5.18 -9.86 0.77
N LYS A 92 4.85 -8.75 1.45
CA LYS A 92 4.00 -8.80 2.65
C LYS A 92 2.56 -9.21 2.34
N GLN A 93 2.03 -8.85 1.17
CA GLN A 93 0.73 -9.34 0.70
C GLN A 93 0.78 -10.82 0.30
N GLU A 94 1.85 -11.25 -0.37
CA GLU A 94 2.05 -12.67 -0.71
C GLU A 94 2.16 -13.55 0.53
N GLU A 95 2.83 -13.08 1.60
CA GLU A 95 2.90 -13.77 2.89
C GLU A 95 1.53 -13.89 3.56
N TRP A 96 0.65 -12.91 3.39
CA TRP A 96 -0.72 -12.93 3.92
C TRP A 96 -1.65 -13.85 3.11
N ALA A 97 -1.48 -13.90 1.79
CA ALA A 97 -2.33 -14.65 0.87
C ALA A 97 -1.97 -16.14 0.75
N ARG A 98 -1.00 -16.62 1.53
CA ARG A 98 -0.59 -18.02 1.59
C ARG A 98 -1.54 -18.90 2.39
#